data_AF-A0A7S4DWK6-F1
#
_entry.id   AF-A0A7S4DWK6-F1
#
_cell.length_a   1.000
_cell.length_b   1.000
_cell.length_c   1.000
_cell.angle_alpha   90.00
_cell.angle_beta   90.00
_cell.angle_gamma   90.00
#
_symmetry.space_group_name_H-M   'P 1'
#
loop_
_entity.id
_entity.type
_entity.pdbx_description
1 polymer ?
#
loop_
_entity_poly.entity_id
_entity_poly.type
_entity_poly.pdbx_seq_one_letter_code
_entity_poly.pdbx_strand_id
1 'polypeptide(L)'
;GRGGAAASAAVMSYPVDPDYGDIHEWGSKRLLATIQELGGFYIKSGQIISTRVDLFPKEYTDKLMTLQDGVPPMPADVAMRVVQEDLLDGRPLSELFASFDEEPLGSASIAQVHRAVLVDGREVAVKVQRPGIETKLMGDLANLKVFAKVLSQALPVDYYKVFCELERVVSGELDFLQEAQAANKVAAAVAHTVDGKPTKPSVRVPRPIPGLASRKVMVMEFIDGTPLSKLGESAVKMPEMARRLLGKRLLHQLSEAYGRMIFGSGFIHGDPHPGNLMLEGLNSGLPNLVLLDCGQFKQLSNEDRLRLAQLLMLAGELTPALLTSDKEKDIKRREAIFDDVSRTAEAMGLELAENSPREAAAAVALLLFGPPGAQLPGGYSQNELGADSPLRAIASFPQHLVLLGRATIMIKGIAKKLGVQWSLAEQWARMARHAVSCSTSNTTPCWSLSPERNIVPPFSASPGFFG
;
A
#
# COMPACT_ATOMS: atom_id res chain seq x y z
N GLY A 1 -59.17 -2.51 3.67
CA GLY A 1 -58.31 -3.19 4.65
C GLY A 1 -57.53 -4.27 3.93
N ARG A 2 -56.21 -4.11 3.81
CA ARG A 2 -55.28 -5.14 3.32
C ARG A 2 -54.55 -5.68 4.55
N GLY A 3 -54.78 -6.94 4.91
CA GLY A 3 -54.01 -7.64 5.93
C GLY A 3 -52.81 -8.31 5.28
N GLY A 4 -51.62 -7.74 5.46
CA GLY A 4 -50.36 -8.36 5.08
C GLY A 4 -49.93 -9.34 6.17
N ALA A 5 -49.85 -10.62 5.83
CA ALA A 5 -49.18 -11.61 6.66
C ALA A 5 -47.68 -11.34 6.59
N ALA A 6 -47.10 -10.84 7.69
CA ALA A 6 -45.66 -10.74 7.86
C ALA A 6 -45.09 -12.15 7.98
N ALA A 7 -44.40 -12.61 6.93
CA ALA A 7 -43.53 -13.77 7.03
C ALA A 7 -42.36 -13.38 7.95
N SER A 8 -42.36 -13.95 9.16
CA SER A 8 -41.23 -13.96 10.07
C SER A 8 -40.04 -14.58 9.35
N ALA A 9 -39.08 -13.76 8.92
CA ALA A 9 -37.77 -14.23 8.51
C ALA A 9 -37.07 -14.70 9.79
N ALA A 10 -37.11 -16.01 10.03
CA ALA A 10 -36.33 -16.66 11.04
C ALA A 10 -34.86 -16.23 10.88
N VAL A 11 -34.30 -15.66 11.93
CA VAL A 11 -32.85 -15.51 12.09
C VAL A 11 -32.29 -16.93 12.00
N MET A 12 -31.71 -17.28 10.84
CA MET A 12 -30.85 -18.45 10.72
C MET A 12 -29.66 -18.20 11.65
N SER A 13 -29.78 -18.68 12.88
CA SER A 13 -28.64 -18.86 13.76
C SER A 13 -27.75 -19.91 13.11
N TYR A 14 -26.66 -19.47 12.51
CA TYR A 14 -25.62 -20.38 12.08
C TYR A 14 -25.09 -21.11 13.33
N PRO A 15 -25.10 -22.44 13.37
CA PRO A 15 -24.45 -23.16 14.45
C PRO A 15 -22.96 -22.81 14.41
N VAL A 16 -22.43 -22.35 15.54
CA VAL A 16 -21.00 -22.17 15.76
C VAL A 16 -20.38 -23.56 15.86
N ASP A 17 -19.81 -24.06 14.76
CA ASP A 17 -19.26 -25.43 14.67
C ASP A 17 -18.34 -25.53 13.43
N PRO A 18 -17.34 -26.42 13.36
CA PRO A 18 -16.16 -26.70 14.19
C PRO A 18 -14.91 -25.99 13.59
N ASP A 19 -13.69 -26.28 14.06
CA ASP A 19 -12.43 -25.75 13.51
C ASP A 19 -12.26 -26.14 12.02
N TYR A 20 -12.66 -25.25 11.10
CA TYR A 20 -12.50 -25.41 9.65
C TYR A 20 -11.03 -25.39 9.19
N GLY A 21 -10.06 -25.33 10.11
CA GLY A 21 -8.63 -25.26 9.80
C GLY A 21 -8.19 -26.29 8.77
N ASP A 22 -8.58 -27.56 8.91
CA ASP A 22 -8.20 -28.62 7.96
C ASP A 22 -8.82 -28.45 6.56
N ILE A 23 -10.05 -27.93 6.50
CA ILE A 23 -10.74 -27.66 5.23
C ILE A 23 -10.13 -26.44 4.55
N HIS A 24 -9.85 -25.38 5.29
CA HIS A 24 -9.14 -24.20 4.78
C HIS A 24 -7.71 -24.55 4.34
N GLU A 25 -7.03 -25.44 5.07
CA GLU A 25 -5.70 -25.94 4.75
C GLU A 25 -5.68 -26.77 3.45
N TRP A 26 -6.66 -27.65 3.27
CA TRP A 26 -6.83 -28.40 2.02
C TRP A 26 -7.22 -27.47 0.85
N GLY A 27 -8.20 -26.59 1.06
CA GLY A 27 -8.74 -25.70 0.04
C GLY A 27 -7.72 -24.68 -0.45
N SER A 28 -6.94 -24.10 0.46
CA SER A 28 -5.86 -23.14 0.13
C SER A 28 -4.74 -23.79 -0.68
N LYS A 29 -4.41 -25.08 -0.44
CA LYS A 29 -3.47 -25.85 -1.28
C LYS A 29 -3.97 -25.99 -2.71
N ARG A 30 -5.25 -26.38 -2.87
CA ARG A 30 -5.84 -26.54 -4.21
C ARG A 30 -5.96 -25.21 -4.94
N LEU A 31 -6.38 -24.15 -4.24
CA LEU A 31 -6.48 -22.82 -4.82
C LEU A 31 -5.13 -22.31 -5.30
N LEU A 32 -4.07 -22.46 -4.49
CA LEU A 32 -2.71 -22.09 -4.89
C LEU A 32 -2.27 -22.81 -6.16
N ALA A 33 -2.44 -24.14 -6.22
CA ALA A 33 -2.06 -24.95 -7.39
C ALA A 33 -2.81 -24.51 -8.66
N THR A 34 -4.12 -24.30 -8.56
CA THR A 34 -4.94 -23.81 -9.68
C THR A 34 -4.54 -22.40 -10.11
N ILE A 35 -4.23 -21.52 -9.16
CA ILE A 35 -3.75 -20.16 -9.47
C ILE A 35 -2.40 -20.21 -10.21
N GLN A 36 -1.48 -21.08 -9.79
CA GLN A 36 -0.18 -21.26 -10.43
C GLN A 36 -0.31 -21.82 -11.85
N GLU A 37 -1.22 -22.78 -12.05
CA GLU A 37 -1.52 -23.36 -13.36
C GLU A 37 -2.12 -22.34 -14.33
N LEU A 38 -3.09 -21.54 -13.87
CA LEU A 38 -3.77 -20.56 -14.71
C LEU A 38 -2.90 -19.32 -15.02
N GLY A 39 -1.99 -18.95 -14.11
CA GLY A 39 -1.06 -17.84 -14.32
C GLY A 39 -1.74 -16.46 -14.36
N GLY A 40 -0.99 -15.44 -14.78
CA GLY A 40 -1.50 -14.10 -15.11
C GLY A 40 -2.44 -13.49 -14.07
N PHE A 41 -3.72 -13.36 -14.40
CA PHE A 41 -4.77 -12.80 -13.54
C PHE A 41 -4.93 -13.53 -12.22
N TYR A 42 -4.85 -14.84 -12.24
CA TYR A 42 -5.05 -15.66 -11.05
C TYR A 42 -3.87 -15.49 -10.10
N ILE A 43 -2.65 -15.36 -10.62
CA ILE A 43 -1.47 -15.01 -9.80
C ILE A 43 -1.69 -13.65 -9.15
N LYS A 44 -2.08 -12.63 -9.92
CA LYS A 44 -2.30 -11.28 -9.38
C LYS A 44 -3.45 -11.23 -8.37
N SER A 45 -4.53 -11.95 -8.63
CA SER A 45 -5.65 -12.11 -7.70
C SER A 45 -5.20 -12.80 -6.42
N GLY A 46 -4.42 -13.87 -6.55
CA GLY A 46 -3.83 -14.58 -5.42
C GLY A 46 -2.89 -13.68 -4.60
N GLN A 47 -2.07 -12.86 -5.25
CA GLN A 47 -1.23 -11.84 -4.61
C GLN A 47 -2.07 -10.80 -3.86
N ILE A 48 -3.17 -10.32 -4.47
CA ILE A 48 -4.06 -9.36 -3.81
C ILE A 48 -4.74 -10.03 -2.60
N ILE A 49 -5.29 -11.23 -2.79
CA ILE A 49 -5.90 -12.05 -1.72
C ILE A 49 -4.89 -12.31 -0.60
N SER A 50 -3.62 -12.58 -0.91
CA SER A 50 -2.59 -12.84 0.10
C SER A 50 -2.34 -11.64 1.00
N THR A 51 -2.59 -10.42 0.50
CA THR A 51 -2.52 -9.20 1.30
C THR A 51 -3.83 -8.87 2.04
N ARG A 52 -4.92 -9.58 1.74
CA ARG A 52 -6.25 -9.38 2.36
C ARG A 52 -6.48 -10.31 3.55
N VAL A 53 -5.55 -10.26 4.51
CA VAL A 53 -5.67 -10.96 5.81
C VAL A 53 -6.92 -10.53 6.58
N ASP A 54 -7.51 -9.39 6.24
CA ASP A 54 -8.77 -8.86 6.76
C ASP A 54 -10.02 -9.56 6.21
N LEU A 55 -9.93 -10.21 5.04
CA LEU A 55 -11.08 -10.85 4.37
C LEU A 55 -10.99 -12.37 4.25
N PHE A 56 -9.78 -12.94 4.26
CA PHE A 56 -9.57 -14.36 3.97
C PHE A 56 -8.93 -15.08 5.17
N PRO A 57 -9.26 -16.37 5.39
CA PRO A 57 -8.63 -17.17 6.43
C PRO A 57 -7.10 -17.25 6.25
N LYS A 58 -6.37 -17.34 7.36
CA LYS A 58 -4.91 -17.27 7.39
C LYS A 58 -4.25 -18.34 6.52
N GLU A 59 -4.83 -19.54 6.43
CA GLU A 59 -4.35 -20.65 5.61
C GLU A 59 -4.27 -20.26 4.13
N TYR A 60 -5.24 -19.47 3.64
CA TYR A 60 -5.25 -18.95 2.28
C TYR A 60 -4.24 -17.82 2.11
N THR A 61 -4.24 -16.84 3.01
CA THR A 61 -3.35 -15.69 2.85
C THR A 61 -1.88 -16.07 2.93
N ASP A 62 -1.52 -16.96 3.87
CA ASP A 62 -0.14 -17.43 4.05
C ASP A 62 0.35 -18.24 2.85
N LYS A 63 -0.50 -19.12 2.28
CA LYS A 63 -0.11 -19.89 1.09
C LYS A 63 -0.04 -19.06 -0.16
N LEU A 64 -1.02 -18.20 -0.39
CA LEU A 64 -1.01 -17.32 -1.56
C LEU A 64 0.10 -16.28 -1.45
N MET A 65 0.66 -16.04 -0.25
CA MET A 65 1.84 -15.21 -0.06
C MET A 65 3.04 -15.74 -0.87
N THR A 66 3.13 -17.05 -1.11
CA THR A 66 4.20 -17.61 -1.95
C THR A 66 4.10 -17.18 -3.41
N LEU A 67 2.94 -16.69 -3.87
CA LEU A 67 2.77 -16.13 -5.21
C LEU A 67 3.45 -14.76 -5.36
N GLN A 68 3.82 -14.12 -4.25
CA GLN A 68 4.60 -12.89 -4.27
C GLN A 68 6.05 -13.16 -4.72
N ASP A 69 6.53 -14.40 -4.55
CA ASP A 69 7.87 -14.83 -4.92
C ASP A 69 7.84 -15.75 -6.16
N GLY A 70 8.51 -15.34 -7.24
CA GLY A 70 8.91 -16.25 -8.32
C GLY A 70 7.86 -16.55 -9.39
N VAL A 71 7.48 -15.54 -10.17
CA VAL A 71 6.86 -15.78 -11.50
C VAL A 71 7.97 -16.10 -12.50
N PRO A 72 7.89 -17.19 -13.30
CA PRO A 72 8.89 -17.49 -14.31
C PRO A 72 9.13 -16.30 -15.26
N PRO A 73 10.39 -15.93 -15.55
CA PRO A 73 10.69 -14.80 -16.41
C PRO A 73 10.17 -15.04 -17.83
N MET A 74 9.72 -13.99 -18.53
CA MET A 74 9.51 -14.11 -19.98
C MET A 74 10.86 -14.08 -20.70
N PRO A 75 10.98 -14.71 -21.88
CA PRO A 75 12.21 -14.68 -22.66
C PRO A 75 12.72 -13.25 -22.91
N ALA A 76 14.04 -13.08 -22.89
CA ALA A 76 14.67 -11.77 -23.02
C ALA A 76 14.35 -11.09 -24.37
N ASP A 77 14.31 -11.86 -25.46
CA ASP A 77 13.96 -11.36 -26.79
C ASP A 77 12.54 -10.77 -26.85
N VAL A 78 11.61 -11.36 -26.09
CA VAL A 78 10.24 -10.84 -25.95
C VAL A 78 10.25 -9.52 -25.20
N ALA A 79 11.01 -9.41 -24.11
CA ALA A 79 11.15 -8.18 -23.34
C ALA A 79 11.75 -7.05 -24.17
N MET A 80 12.86 -7.34 -24.85
CA MET A 80 13.56 -6.41 -25.74
C MET A 80 12.63 -5.93 -26.85
N ARG A 81 11.81 -6.82 -27.44
CA ARG A 81 10.83 -6.43 -28.46
C ARG A 81 9.77 -5.46 -27.96
N VAL A 82 9.23 -5.68 -26.74
CA VAL A 82 8.28 -4.72 -26.12
C VAL A 82 8.94 -3.35 -25.95
N VAL A 83 10.22 -3.31 -25.55
CA VAL A 83 10.98 -2.05 -25.46
C VAL A 83 11.11 -1.37 -26.82
N GLN A 84 11.44 -2.12 -27.88
CA GLN A 84 11.54 -1.55 -29.23
C GLN A 84 10.21 -0.99 -29.72
N GLU A 85 9.13 -1.76 -29.58
CA GLU A 85 7.81 -1.40 -30.08
C GLU A 85 7.18 -0.24 -29.30
N ASP A 86 7.23 -0.28 -27.97
CA ASP A 86 6.45 0.64 -27.12
C ASP A 86 7.24 1.89 -26.69
N LEU A 87 8.58 1.85 -26.73
CA LEU A 87 9.44 2.97 -26.31
C LEU A 87 10.27 3.57 -27.46
N LEU A 88 10.69 2.77 -28.44
CA LEU A 88 11.62 3.19 -29.48
C LEU A 88 10.99 3.35 -30.87
N ASP A 89 9.67 3.16 -30.99
CA ASP A 89 8.94 3.19 -32.27
C ASP A 89 9.54 2.23 -33.32
N GLY A 90 9.95 1.04 -32.86
CA GLY A 90 10.53 -0.03 -33.70
C GLY A 90 12.03 0.09 -33.97
N ARG A 91 12.70 1.14 -33.47
CA ARG A 91 14.15 1.32 -33.64
C ARG A 91 14.97 0.27 -32.85
N PRO A 92 16.22 -0.02 -33.24
CA PRO A 92 17.04 -1.02 -32.56
C PRO A 92 17.39 -0.60 -31.13
N LEU A 93 17.45 -1.57 -30.19
CA LEU A 93 17.82 -1.29 -28.78
C LEU A 93 19.17 -0.58 -28.65
N SER A 94 20.11 -0.84 -29.56
CA SER A 94 21.44 -0.25 -29.57
C SER A 94 21.46 1.27 -29.73
N GLU A 95 20.35 1.89 -30.17
CA GLU A 95 20.23 3.35 -30.20
C GLU A 95 20.06 3.96 -28.79
N LEU A 96 19.52 3.18 -27.84
CA LEU A 96 19.26 3.64 -26.47
C LEU A 96 20.18 2.98 -25.44
N PHE A 97 20.46 1.68 -25.60
CA PHE A 97 21.20 0.88 -24.65
C PHE A 97 22.54 0.44 -25.22
N ALA A 98 23.62 0.72 -24.50
CA ALA A 98 24.94 0.13 -24.74
C ALA A 98 24.97 -1.37 -24.39
N SER A 99 24.22 -1.77 -23.35
CA SER A 99 24.00 -3.17 -23.00
C SER A 99 22.63 -3.36 -22.34
N PHE A 100 22.07 -4.56 -22.46
CA PHE A 100 20.81 -4.96 -21.84
C PHE A 100 20.96 -6.39 -21.35
N ASP A 101 20.83 -6.62 -20.04
CA ASP A 101 21.05 -7.94 -19.46
C ASP A 101 19.88 -8.87 -19.79
N GLU A 102 20.18 -10.04 -20.35
CA GLU A 102 19.15 -11.04 -20.70
C GLU A 102 18.46 -11.62 -19.46
N GLU A 103 19.22 -11.79 -18.37
CA GLU A 103 18.69 -12.23 -17.09
C GLU A 103 17.97 -11.06 -16.39
N PRO A 104 16.68 -11.19 -16.04
CA PRO A 104 15.97 -10.14 -15.33
C PRO A 104 16.43 -10.05 -13.87
N LEU A 105 16.51 -8.83 -13.35
CA LEU A 105 16.69 -8.54 -11.92
C LEU A 105 15.55 -9.09 -11.05
N GLY A 106 14.34 -9.10 -11.62
CA GLY A 106 13.14 -9.56 -10.94
C GLY A 106 11.99 -9.77 -11.92
N SER A 107 11.10 -10.70 -11.57
CA SER A 107 9.97 -11.08 -12.39
C SER A 107 8.71 -11.15 -11.53
N ALA A 108 7.68 -10.41 -11.94
CA ALA A 108 6.40 -10.31 -11.28
C ALA A 108 5.25 -10.72 -12.23
N SER A 109 4.03 -10.66 -11.71
CA SER A 109 2.81 -11.09 -12.41
C SER A 109 2.50 -10.26 -13.66
N ILE A 110 2.74 -8.95 -13.62
CA ILE A 110 2.43 -8.01 -14.72
C ILE A 110 3.67 -7.64 -15.53
N ALA A 111 4.85 -7.65 -14.90
CA ALA A 111 6.06 -7.06 -15.46
C ALA A 111 7.30 -7.84 -15.05
N GLN A 112 8.39 -7.60 -15.75
CA GLN A 112 9.73 -7.98 -15.31
C GLN A 112 10.68 -6.80 -15.42
N VAL A 113 11.77 -6.84 -14.66
CA VAL A 113 12.75 -5.74 -14.59
C VAL A 113 14.10 -6.28 -15.05
N HIS A 114 14.73 -5.60 -15.99
CA HIS A 114 16.08 -5.89 -16.46
C HIS A 114 17.06 -4.82 -16.03
N ARG A 115 18.33 -5.18 -15.88
CA ARG A 115 19.42 -4.19 -15.81
C ARG A 115 19.85 -3.85 -17.21
N ALA A 116 20.19 -2.59 -17.45
CA ALA A 116 20.74 -2.13 -18.72
C ALA A 116 21.70 -0.96 -18.49
N VAL A 117 22.49 -0.64 -19.50
CA VAL A 117 23.36 0.53 -19.55
C VAL A 117 22.94 1.37 -20.73
N LEU A 118 22.63 2.65 -20.50
CA LEU A 118 22.32 3.59 -21.58
C LEU A 118 23.57 3.88 -22.42
N VAL A 119 23.40 4.35 -23.66
CA VAL A 119 24.53 4.75 -24.53
C VAL A 119 25.42 5.85 -23.93
N ASP A 120 24.92 6.61 -22.95
CA ASP A 120 25.69 7.60 -22.20
C ASP A 120 26.42 7.04 -20.96
N GLY A 121 26.35 5.73 -20.74
CA GLY A 121 27.04 5.02 -19.67
C GLY A 121 26.28 4.93 -18.35
N ARG A 122 25.09 5.53 -18.21
CA ARG A 122 24.30 5.40 -16.99
C ARG A 122 23.70 4.00 -16.85
N GLU A 123 23.85 3.39 -15.68
CA GLU A 123 23.16 2.15 -15.33
C GLU A 123 21.69 2.42 -14.99
N VAL A 124 20.80 1.61 -15.54
CA VAL A 124 19.34 1.76 -15.40
C VAL A 124 18.67 0.40 -15.17
N ALA A 125 17.50 0.45 -14.54
CA ALA A 125 16.56 -0.65 -14.50
C ALA A 125 15.44 -0.40 -15.53
N VAL A 126 15.11 -1.41 -16.32
CA VAL A 126 14.07 -1.36 -17.36
C VAL A 126 12.92 -2.27 -16.95
N LYS A 127 11.83 -1.68 -16.48
CA LYS A 127 10.58 -2.39 -16.17
C LYS A 127 9.77 -2.56 -17.45
N VAL A 128 9.48 -3.81 -17.81
CA VAL A 128 8.79 -4.19 -19.06
C VAL A 128 7.55 -4.99 -18.73
N GLN A 129 6.40 -4.53 -19.19
CA GLN A 129 5.13 -5.23 -19.04
C GLN A 129 5.11 -6.50 -19.92
N ARG A 130 4.51 -7.57 -19.41
CA ARG A 130 4.34 -8.82 -20.17
C ARG A 130 3.36 -8.63 -21.34
N PRO A 131 3.69 -9.08 -22.56
CA PRO A 131 2.78 -8.96 -23.70
C PRO A 131 1.41 -9.60 -23.44
N GLY A 132 0.35 -8.91 -23.83
CA GLY A 132 -1.03 -9.39 -23.74
C GLY A 132 -1.56 -9.54 -22.32
N ILE A 133 -0.83 -9.11 -21.29
CA ILE A 133 -1.28 -9.24 -19.91
C ILE A 133 -2.53 -8.41 -19.65
N GLU A 134 -2.60 -7.18 -20.15
CA GLU A 134 -3.79 -6.32 -20.00
C GLU A 134 -5.05 -7.00 -20.53
N THR A 135 -5.01 -7.52 -21.77
CA THR A 135 -6.16 -8.21 -22.37
C THR A 135 -6.58 -9.43 -21.55
N LYS A 136 -5.62 -10.22 -21.04
CA LYS A 136 -5.90 -11.38 -20.19
C LYS A 136 -6.55 -10.96 -18.88
N LEU A 137 -5.95 -10.01 -18.16
CA LEU A 137 -6.46 -9.53 -16.87
C LEU A 137 -7.86 -8.93 -17.00
N MET A 138 -8.07 -8.07 -18.00
CA MET A 138 -9.36 -7.40 -18.20
C MET A 138 -10.44 -8.38 -18.69
N GLY A 139 -10.07 -9.36 -19.52
CA GLY A 139 -10.97 -10.43 -19.94
C GLY A 139 -11.44 -11.30 -18.76
N ASP A 140 -10.52 -11.72 -17.90
CA ASP A 140 -10.84 -12.50 -16.70
C ASP A 140 -11.71 -11.72 -15.71
N LEU A 141 -11.41 -10.44 -15.49
CA LEU A 141 -12.24 -9.55 -14.67
C LEU A 141 -13.65 -9.38 -15.24
N ALA A 142 -13.77 -9.21 -16.56
CA ALA A 142 -15.07 -9.11 -17.21
C ALA A 142 -15.90 -10.38 -16.99
N ASN A 143 -15.29 -11.56 -17.13
CA ASN A 143 -15.93 -12.85 -16.87
C ASN A 143 -16.39 -12.96 -15.40
N LEU A 144 -15.50 -12.67 -14.45
CA LEU A 144 -15.82 -12.73 -13.02
C LEU A 144 -16.95 -11.79 -12.62
N LYS A 145 -17.00 -10.59 -13.19
CA LYS A 145 -18.11 -9.66 -12.99
C LYS A 145 -19.44 -10.21 -13.50
N VAL A 146 -19.44 -10.86 -14.67
CA VAL A 146 -20.64 -11.52 -15.21
C VAL A 146 -21.10 -12.64 -14.29
N PHE A 147 -20.20 -13.54 -13.88
CA PHE A 147 -20.52 -14.61 -12.93
C PHE A 147 -21.03 -14.08 -11.60
N ALA A 148 -20.41 -13.04 -11.04
CA ALA A 148 -20.83 -12.42 -9.79
C ALA A 148 -22.23 -11.81 -9.88
N LYS A 149 -22.61 -11.20 -11.02
CA LYS A 149 -23.99 -10.72 -11.23
C LYS A 149 -24.99 -11.86 -11.22
N VAL A 150 -24.69 -12.97 -11.92
CA VAL A 150 -25.56 -14.15 -12.00
C VAL A 150 -25.77 -14.79 -10.63
N LEU A 151 -24.72 -14.86 -9.81
CA LEU A 151 -24.74 -15.49 -8.49
C LEU A 151 -25.03 -14.51 -7.35
N SER A 152 -25.36 -13.25 -7.64
CA SER A 152 -25.51 -12.19 -6.64
C SER A 152 -26.52 -12.49 -5.54
N GLN A 153 -27.56 -13.30 -5.83
CA GLN A 153 -28.57 -13.71 -4.84
C GLN A 153 -28.17 -14.95 -4.02
N ALA A 154 -27.16 -15.69 -4.46
CA ALA A 154 -26.69 -16.93 -3.82
C ALA A 154 -25.43 -16.72 -2.98
N LEU A 155 -24.79 -15.55 -3.07
CA LEU A 155 -23.54 -15.23 -2.38
C LEU A 155 -23.79 -14.22 -1.25
N PRO A 156 -23.15 -14.37 -0.09
CA PRO A 156 -23.33 -13.48 1.06
C PRO A 156 -22.67 -12.11 0.89
N VAL A 157 -21.82 -11.96 -0.14
CA VAL A 157 -21.06 -10.73 -0.43
C VAL A 157 -21.33 -10.31 -1.87
N ASP A 158 -21.44 -9.00 -2.11
CA ASP A 158 -21.51 -8.41 -3.45
C ASP A 158 -20.14 -8.47 -4.15
N TYR A 159 -19.80 -9.65 -4.64
CA TYR A 159 -18.54 -9.89 -5.36
C TYR A 159 -18.43 -9.07 -6.65
N TYR A 160 -19.54 -8.59 -7.22
CA TYR A 160 -19.49 -7.71 -8.39
C TYR A 160 -18.81 -6.39 -8.05
N LYS A 161 -19.20 -5.75 -6.93
CA LYS A 161 -18.51 -4.54 -6.44
C LYS A 161 -17.04 -4.81 -6.15
N VAL A 162 -16.71 -5.97 -5.57
CA VAL A 162 -15.32 -6.38 -5.31
C VAL A 162 -14.52 -6.46 -6.62
N PHE A 163 -15.06 -7.09 -7.66
CA PHE A 163 -14.36 -7.21 -8.95
C PHE A 163 -14.29 -5.90 -9.72
N CYS A 164 -15.27 -5.00 -9.58
CA CYS A 164 -15.16 -3.63 -10.10
C CYS A 164 -14.01 -2.86 -9.46
N GLU A 165 -13.81 -3.00 -8.14
CA GLU A 165 -12.68 -2.38 -7.47
C GLU A 165 -11.36 -3.03 -7.89
N LEU A 166 -11.33 -4.36 -7.99
CA LEU A 166 -10.15 -5.09 -8.45
C LEU A 166 -9.72 -4.64 -9.85
N GLU A 167 -10.66 -4.45 -10.78
CA GLU A 167 -10.38 -3.90 -12.10
C GLU A 167 -9.75 -2.52 -12.00
N ARG A 168 -10.30 -1.62 -11.18
CA ARG A 168 -9.76 -0.27 -10.99
C ARG A 168 -8.31 -0.27 -10.49
N VAL A 169 -7.99 -1.19 -9.57
CA VAL A 169 -6.63 -1.37 -9.04
C VAL A 169 -5.70 -1.91 -10.12
N VAL A 170 -6.11 -2.97 -10.81
CA VAL A 170 -5.30 -3.63 -11.85
C VAL A 170 -5.05 -2.69 -13.05
N SER A 171 -6.06 -1.92 -13.48
CA SER A 171 -5.89 -0.93 -14.55
C SER A 171 -4.85 0.14 -14.20
N GLY A 172 -4.76 0.53 -12.92
CA GLY A 172 -3.73 1.47 -12.45
C GLY A 172 -2.32 0.91 -12.56
N GLU A 173 -2.13 -0.37 -12.21
CA GLU A 173 -0.82 -1.03 -12.28
C GLU A 173 -0.34 -1.33 -13.71
N LEU A 174 -1.26 -1.37 -14.67
CA LEU A 174 -0.93 -1.58 -16.09
C LEU A 174 -0.45 -0.32 -16.80
N ASP A 175 -0.45 0.83 -16.12
CA ASP A 175 -0.08 2.13 -16.68
C ASP A 175 1.21 2.66 -16.05
N PHE A 176 2.36 2.32 -16.63
CA PHE A 176 3.65 2.72 -16.08
C PHE A 176 3.92 4.23 -16.15
N LEU A 177 3.14 5.00 -16.92
CA LEU A 177 3.20 6.46 -16.86
C LEU A 177 2.67 6.97 -15.52
N GLN A 178 1.60 6.37 -15.00
CA GLN A 178 1.06 6.72 -13.68
C GLN A 178 2.04 6.34 -12.57
N GLU A 179 2.66 5.17 -12.67
CA GLU A 179 3.71 4.73 -11.74
C GLU A 179 4.93 5.67 -11.78
N ALA A 180 5.39 6.08 -12.96
CA ALA A 180 6.50 7.02 -13.10
C ALA A 180 6.19 8.38 -12.44
N GLN A 181 4.99 8.91 -12.65
CA GLN A 181 4.55 10.13 -11.98
C GLN A 181 4.48 9.95 -10.47
N ALA A 182 3.99 8.80 -9.99
CA ALA A 182 3.92 8.50 -8.58
C ALA A 182 5.32 8.42 -7.94
N ALA A 183 6.28 7.76 -8.57
CA ALA A 183 7.67 7.70 -8.12
C ALA A 183 8.29 9.10 -7.97
N ASN A 184 8.05 10.00 -8.93
CA ASN A 184 8.51 11.39 -8.83
C ASN A 184 7.84 12.15 -7.67
N LYS A 185 6.54 11.94 -7.43
CA LYS A 185 5.82 12.54 -6.29
C LYS A 185 6.36 12.03 -4.95
N VAL A 186 6.66 10.74 -4.84
CA VAL A 186 7.30 10.16 -3.65
C VAL A 186 8.65 10.81 -3.41
N ALA A 187 9.52 10.83 -4.43
CA ALA A 187 10.86 11.43 -4.33
C ALA A 187 10.81 12.89 -3.87
N ALA A 188 9.84 13.66 -4.38
CA ALA A 188 9.62 15.04 -3.98
C ALA A 188 9.18 15.17 -2.51
N ALA A 189 8.18 14.37 -2.11
CA ALA A 189 7.60 14.43 -0.76
C ALA A 189 8.62 14.13 0.33
N VAL A 190 9.62 13.31 0.05
CA VAL A 190 10.66 12.91 1.03
C VAL A 190 11.94 13.74 0.94
N ALA A 191 12.05 14.68 0.00
CA ALA A 191 13.27 15.49 -0.17
C ALA A 191 13.41 16.63 0.86
N HIS A 192 12.34 17.03 1.54
CA HIS A 192 12.33 18.15 2.48
C HIS A 192 11.79 17.75 3.85
N THR A 193 12.28 18.44 4.88
CA THR A 193 11.74 18.36 6.25
C THR A 193 10.44 19.16 6.39
N VAL A 194 9.75 18.97 7.52
CA VAL A 194 8.57 19.76 7.91
C VAL A 194 8.82 21.26 7.89
N ASP A 195 10.07 21.70 8.13
CA ASP A 195 10.45 23.11 8.15
C ASP A 195 10.92 23.61 6.77
N GLY A 196 10.74 22.83 5.71
CA GLY A 196 11.06 23.19 4.32
C GLY A 196 12.53 23.08 3.96
N LYS A 197 13.38 22.58 4.86
CA LYS A 197 14.81 22.41 4.61
C LYS A 197 15.06 21.11 3.82
N PRO A 198 15.93 21.14 2.79
CA PRO A 198 16.39 19.92 2.13
C PRO A 198 16.96 18.93 3.14
N THR A 199 16.68 17.65 2.94
CA THR A 199 17.14 16.59 3.84
C THR A 199 17.42 15.32 3.07
N LYS A 200 18.18 14.42 3.68
CA LYS A 200 18.34 13.08 3.13
C LYS A 200 16.96 12.41 3.09
N PRO A 201 16.54 11.86 1.95
CA PRO A 201 15.28 11.14 1.83
C PRO A 201 15.13 10.08 2.92
N SER A 202 13.97 10.05 3.60
CA SER A 202 13.67 9.01 4.56
C SER A 202 13.62 7.64 3.87
N VAL A 203 13.12 7.61 2.63
CA VAL A 203 13.18 6.47 1.71
C VAL A 203 13.67 6.91 0.33
N ARG A 204 14.36 6.04 -0.39
CA ARG A 204 14.64 6.23 -1.82
C ARG A 204 13.57 5.56 -2.67
N VAL A 205 13.43 6.01 -3.90
CA VAL A 205 12.61 5.39 -4.94
C VAL A 205 13.41 5.45 -6.24
N PRO A 206 13.42 4.40 -7.08
CA PRO A 206 14.00 4.46 -8.42
C PRO A 206 13.34 5.58 -9.22
N ARG A 207 14.09 6.63 -9.59
CA ARG A 207 13.49 7.73 -10.36
C ARG A 207 13.38 7.36 -11.83
N PRO A 208 12.22 7.56 -12.47
CA PRO A 208 12.08 7.39 -13.91
C PRO A 208 13.04 8.32 -14.67
N ILE A 209 13.64 7.83 -15.74
CA ILE A 209 14.48 8.64 -16.61
C ILE A 209 13.56 9.50 -17.51
N PRO A 210 13.71 10.83 -17.52
CA PRO A 210 12.85 11.71 -18.31
C PRO A 210 12.83 11.31 -19.79
N GLY A 211 11.61 11.22 -20.35
CA GLY A 211 11.41 10.84 -21.76
C GLY A 211 11.54 9.34 -22.05
N LEU A 212 11.92 8.51 -21.07
CA LEU A 212 12.09 7.06 -21.23
C LEU A 212 11.03 6.25 -20.47
N ALA A 213 9.76 6.64 -20.62
CA ALA A 213 8.62 5.92 -20.08
C ALA A 213 7.45 5.95 -21.07
N SER A 214 6.77 4.82 -21.17
CA SER A 214 5.54 4.59 -21.94
C SER A 214 4.52 3.87 -21.04
N ARG A 215 3.37 3.44 -21.57
CA ARG A 215 2.41 2.67 -20.77
C ARG A 215 2.95 1.29 -20.37
N LYS A 216 3.79 0.66 -21.23
CA LYS A 216 4.28 -0.71 -21.03
C LYS A 216 5.74 -0.80 -20.63
N VAL A 217 6.51 0.28 -20.74
CA VAL A 217 7.95 0.29 -20.45
C VAL A 217 8.30 1.50 -19.59
N MET A 218 9.09 1.28 -18.53
CA MET A 218 9.63 2.35 -17.71
C MET A 218 11.12 2.11 -17.47
N VAL A 219 11.95 3.05 -17.95
CA VAL A 219 13.38 3.10 -17.62
C VAL A 219 13.56 3.98 -16.40
N MET A 220 14.26 3.48 -15.38
CA MET A 220 14.44 4.15 -14.09
C MET A 220 15.86 3.97 -13.57
N GLU A 221 16.26 4.80 -12.60
CA GLU A 221 17.54 4.68 -11.89
C GLU A 221 17.74 3.24 -11.39
N PHE A 222 18.88 2.63 -11.72
CA PHE A 222 19.26 1.37 -11.09
C PHE A 222 19.69 1.64 -9.63
N ILE A 223 19.18 0.84 -8.70
CA ILE A 223 19.57 0.89 -7.29
C ILE A 223 20.12 -0.47 -6.90
N ASP A 224 21.40 -0.51 -6.53
CA ASP A 224 22.04 -1.71 -6.01
C ASP A 224 21.69 -1.90 -4.54
N GLY A 225 20.93 -2.95 -4.25
CA GLY A 225 20.44 -3.21 -2.90
C GLY A 225 19.97 -4.65 -2.67
N THR A 226 19.72 -4.97 -1.41
CA THR A 226 19.25 -6.28 -0.97
C THR A 226 17.76 -6.23 -0.64
N PRO A 227 16.88 -6.98 -1.35
CA PRO A 227 15.46 -7.04 -1.03
C PRO A 227 15.20 -7.46 0.42
N LEU A 228 14.17 -6.88 1.04
CA LEU A 228 13.84 -7.18 2.44
C LEU A 228 13.32 -8.61 2.64
N SER A 229 12.71 -9.21 1.62
CA SER A 229 12.36 -10.64 1.63
C SER A 229 13.59 -11.55 1.77
N LYS A 230 14.68 -11.22 1.08
CA LYS A 230 15.94 -11.99 1.11
C LYS A 230 16.78 -11.73 2.36
N LEU A 231 16.46 -10.67 3.12
CA LEU A 231 17.12 -10.39 4.39
C LEU A 231 16.84 -11.47 5.45
N GLY A 232 15.77 -12.26 5.36
CA GLY A 232 15.52 -13.36 6.30
C GLY A 232 16.71 -14.33 6.44
N GLU A 233 17.32 -14.70 5.31
CA GLU A 233 18.46 -15.63 5.26
C GLU A 233 19.78 -14.99 5.77
N SER A 234 19.93 -13.68 5.57
CA SER A 234 21.12 -12.92 5.98
C SER A 234 21.02 -12.39 7.42
N ALA A 235 19.81 -12.11 7.91
CA ALA A 235 19.52 -11.56 9.23
C ALA A 235 19.66 -12.60 10.35
N VAL A 236 19.59 -13.90 10.03
CA VAL A 236 19.92 -14.98 10.99
C VAL A 236 21.36 -14.88 11.48
N LYS A 237 22.26 -14.28 10.68
CA LYS A 237 23.66 -14.06 11.05
C LYS A 237 23.89 -12.75 11.81
N MET A 238 22.91 -11.87 11.90
CA MET A 238 23.04 -10.60 12.62
C MET A 238 22.75 -10.79 14.11
N PRO A 239 23.53 -10.15 15.00
CA PRO A 239 23.19 -10.08 16.42
C PRO A 239 21.79 -9.52 16.62
N GLU A 240 21.04 -10.07 17.59
CA GLU A 240 19.65 -9.68 17.84
C GLU A 240 19.48 -8.17 18.05
N MET A 241 20.41 -7.54 18.77
CA MET A 241 20.42 -6.10 18.99
C MET A 241 20.57 -5.32 17.68
N ALA A 242 21.44 -5.75 16.76
CA ALA A 242 21.63 -5.12 15.45
C ALA A 242 20.37 -5.24 14.59
N ARG A 243 19.74 -6.43 14.58
CA ARG A 243 18.48 -6.67 13.88
C ARG A 243 17.36 -5.77 14.39
N ARG A 244 17.24 -5.59 15.71
CA ARG A 244 16.24 -4.72 16.34
C ARG A 244 16.50 -3.23 16.03
N LEU A 245 17.76 -2.79 16.05
CA LEU A 245 18.12 -1.41 15.68
C LEU A 245 17.82 -1.13 14.20
N LEU A 246 18.17 -2.06 13.32
CA LEU A 246 17.83 -1.99 11.89
C LEU A 246 16.30 -1.92 11.71
N GLY A 247 15.56 -2.83 12.33
CA GLY A 247 14.10 -2.83 12.25
C GLY A 247 13.46 -1.51 12.71
N LYS A 248 13.91 -0.96 13.85
CA LYS A 248 13.45 0.36 14.33
C LYS A 248 13.75 1.48 13.33
N ARG A 249 14.93 1.45 12.71
CA ARG A 249 15.31 2.44 11.69
C ARG A 249 14.42 2.34 10.46
N LEU A 250 14.16 1.12 9.96
CA LEU A 250 13.28 0.92 8.81
C LEU A 250 11.86 1.39 9.09
N LEU A 251 11.33 1.09 10.28
CA LEU A 251 10.03 1.60 10.74
C LEU A 251 10.00 3.13 10.78
N HIS A 252 11.07 3.77 11.29
CA HIS A 252 11.19 5.22 11.29
C HIS A 252 11.18 5.78 9.87
N GLN A 253 12.03 5.26 8.99
CA GLN A 253 12.13 5.69 7.59
C GLN A 253 10.79 5.56 6.85
N LEU A 254 10.13 4.40 7.00
CA LEU A 254 8.85 4.13 6.37
C LEU A 254 7.74 5.04 6.94
N SER A 255 7.64 5.15 8.26
CA SER A 255 6.63 6.00 8.91
C SER A 255 6.83 7.47 8.53
N GLU A 256 8.07 7.95 8.53
CA GLU A 256 8.40 9.31 8.14
C GLU A 256 8.04 9.58 6.67
N ALA A 257 8.38 8.67 5.76
CA ALA A 257 8.00 8.79 4.35
C ALA A 257 6.47 8.87 4.18
N TYR A 258 5.72 7.97 4.81
CA TYR A 258 4.26 7.98 4.77
C TYR A 258 3.67 9.26 5.33
N GLY A 259 4.15 9.72 6.49
CA GLY A 259 3.69 10.97 7.08
C GLY A 259 3.96 12.17 6.17
N ARG A 260 5.13 12.24 5.53
CA ARG A 260 5.48 13.32 4.59
C ARG A 260 4.59 13.28 3.35
N MET A 261 4.32 12.10 2.78
CA MET A 261 3.44 11.96 1.61
C MET A 261 1.98 12.34 1.94
N ILE A 262 1.43 11.80 3.03
CA ILE A 262 0.04 12.00 3.43
C ILE A 262 -0.20 13.45 3.84
N PHE A 263 0.57 13.98 4.79
CA PHE A 263 0.34 15.32 5.33
C PHE A 263 0.97 16.43 4.49
N GLY A 264 1.89 16.08 3.60
CA GLY A 264 2.47 16.99 2.61
C GLY A 264 1.55 17.16 1.43
N SER A 265 1.57 16.25 0.46
CA SER A 265 0.81 16.38 -0.79
C SER A 265 -0.53 15.65 -0.79
N GLY A 266 -0.90 14.93 0.28
CA GLY A 266 -2.13 14.12 0.30
C GLY A 266 -1.98 12.78 -0.42
N PHE A 267 -0.76 12.28 -0.58
CA PHE A 267 -0.48 11.09 -1.39
C PHE A 267 -0.33 9.86 -0.48
N ILE A 268 -1.09 8.79 -0.75
CA ILE A 268 -1.02 7.52 -0.01
C ILE A 268 -0.42 6.45 -0.91
N HIS A 269 0.66 5.82 -0.47
CA HIS A 269 1.20 4.59 -1.05
C HIS A 269 0.45 3.38 -0.50
N GLY A 270 -0.12 2.56 -1.37
CA GLY A 270 -1.05 1.49 -1.02
C GLY A 270 -0.46 0.10 -0.84
N ASP A 271 0.81 -0.11 -1.20
CA ASP A 271 1.43 -1.45 -1.19
C ASP A 271 2.89 -1.48 -0.70
N PRO A 272 3.15 -1.13 0.57
CA PRO A 272 4.49 -1.18 1.15
C PRO A 272 4.99 -2.59 1.49
N HIS A 273 4.45 -3.64 0.85
CA HIS A 273 4.78 -5.04 1.13
C HIS A 273 6.31 -5.26 1.17
N PRO A 274 6.83 -6.09 2.08
CA PRO A 274 8.26 -6.45 2.13
C PRO A 274 8.95 -6.85 0.82
N GLY A 275 8.24 -7.31 -0.23
CA GLY A 275 8.82 -7.64 -1.53
C GLY A 275 9.15 -6.40 -2.35
N ASN A 276 8.45 -5.30 -2.10
CA ASN A 276 8.68 -3.98 -2.69
C ASN A 276 9.64 -3.11 -1.87
N LEU A 277 10.19 -3.65 -0.78
CA LEU A 277 11.17 -2.98 0.07
C LEU A 277 12.57 -3.54 -0.16
N MET A 278 13.55 -2.65 -0.29
CA MET A 278 14.95 -3.02 -0.49
C MET A 278 15.87 -2.16 0.39
N LEU A 279 17.00 -2.73 0.82
CA LEU A 279 18.04 -2.02 1.56
C LEU A 279 19.24 -1.74 0.67
N GLU A 280 19.53 -0.47 0.45
CA GLU A 280 20.76 -0.02 -0.21
C GLU A 280 21.87 0.18 0.82
N GLY A 281 23.09 -0.24 0.48
CA GLY A 281 24.29 0.04 1.28
C GLY A 281 24.40 -0.76 2.58
N LEU A 282 23.85 -1.99 2.61
CA LEU A 282 23.89 -2.86 3.79
C LEU A 282 25.31 -3.12 4.30
N ASN A 283 26.29 -3.22 3.38
CA ASN A 283 27.69 -3.52 3.68
C ASN A 283 28.56 -2.28 3.89
N SER A 284 28.05 -1.07 3.59
CA SER A 284 28.81 0.19 3.60
C SER A 284 28.44 1.12 4.76
N GLY A 285 27.65 0.63 5.72
CA GLY A 285 27.31 1.34 6.95
C GLY A 285 25.82 1.26 7.26
N LEU A 286 25.17 2.42 7.37
CA LEU A 286 23.77 2.51 7.75
C LEU A 286 22.87 2.44 6.49
N PRO A 287 22.08 1.36 6.31
CA PRO A 287 21.33 1.17 5.07
C PRO A 287 20.23 2.22 4.90
N ASN A 288 19.90 2.48 3.64
CA ASN A 288 18.74 3.30 3.26
C ASN A 288 17.62 2.39 2.75
N LEU A 289 16.40 2.65 3.20
CA LEU A 289 15.22 1.97 2.71
C LEU A 289 14.86 2.48 1.31
N VAL A 290 14.58 1.57 0.40
CA VAL A 290 14.17 1.81 -0.98
C VAL A 290 12.77 1.24 -1.19
N LEU A 291 11.87 2.05 -1.73
CA LEU A 291 10.55 1.65 -2.23
C LEU A 291 10.68 1.36 -3.73
N LEU A 292 10.59 0.09 -4.13
CA LEU A 292 10.78 -0.34 -5.52
C LEU A 292 9.55 -0.14 -6.38
N ASP A 293 8.37 -0.33 -5.80
CA ASP A 293 7.09 -0.31 -6.51
C ASP A 293 6.32 0.96 -6.17
N CYS A 294 5.82 1.60 -7.22
CA CYS A 294 5.01 2.79 -7.14
C CYS A 294 3.67 2.66 -7.92
N GLY A 295 3.18 1.44 -8.14
CA GLY A 295 1.96 1.19 -8.92
C GLY A 295 0.64 1.45 -8.19
N GLN A 296 0.61 1.40 -6.86
CA GLN A 296 -0.62 1.59 -6.07
C GLN A 296 -0.58 2.88 -5.25
N PHE A 297 -1.23 3.93 -5.74
CA PHE A 297 -1.39 5.18 -4.99
C PHE A 297 -2.80 5.75 -5.03
N LYS A 298 -3.09 6.56 -4.01
CA LYS A 298 -4.29 7.39 -3.96
C LYS A 298 -3.95 8.82 -3.57
N GLN A 299 -4.60 9.76 -4.27
CA GLN A 299 -4.61 11.17 -3.89
C GLN A 299 -5.82 11.42 -2.98
N LEU A 300 -5.57 11.90 -1.77
CA LEU A 300 -6.59 12.42 -0.86
C LEU A 300 -7.00 13.82 -1.29
N SER A 301 -8.26 14.14 -1.04
CA SER A 301 -8.72 15.53 -1.05
C SER A 301 -8.00 16.31 0.07
N ASN A 302 -7.89 17.63 -0.08
CA ASN A 302 -7.34 18.46 0.99
C ASN A 302 -8.17 18.34 2.28
N GLU A 303 -9.48 18.19 2.13
CA GLU A 303 -10.42 18.04 3.24
C GLU A 303 -10.17 16.75 4.02
N ASP A 304 -10.07 15.60 3.35
CA ASP A 304 -9.78 14.31 3.98
C ASP A 304 -8.38 14.30 4.59
N ARG A 305 -7.40 14.93 3.94
CA ARG A 305 -6.04 15.08 4.48
C ARG A 305 -6.06 15.79 5.84
N LEU A 306 -6.84 16.87 5.95
CA LEU A 306 -6.94 17.66 7.18
C LEU A 306 -7.78 16.96 8.25
N ARG A 307 -8.87 16.29 7.87
CA ARG A 307 -9.66 15.46 8.79
C ARG A 307 -8.84 14.31 9.34
N LEU A 308 -8.03 13.65 8.50
CA LEU A 308 -7.09 12.62 8.96
C LEU A 308 -6.06 13.17 9.95
N ALA A 309 -5.55 14.39 9.72
CA ALA A 309 -4.64 15.04 10.65
C ALA A 309 -5.32 15.31 12.01
N GLN A 310 -6.57 15.78 12.01
CA GLN A 310 -7.37 15.97 13.22
C GLN A 310 -7.64 14.66 13.94
N LEU A 311 -8.05 13.62 13.22
CA LEU A 311 -8.30 12.27 13.75
C LEU A 311 -7.06 11.72 14.47
N LEU A 312 -5.87 11.89 13.89
CA LEU A 312 -4.61 11.46 14.50
C LEU A 312 -4.27 12.23 15.77
N MET A 313 -4.53 13.54 15.78
CA MET A 313 -4.32 14.37 16.97
C MET A 313 -5.24 13.92 18.10
N LEU A 314 -6.52 13.69 17.82
CA LEU A 314 -7.50 13.18 18.78
C LEU A 314 -7.13 11.78 19.29
N ALA A 315 -6.76 10.87 18.40
CA ALA A 315 -6.30 9.53 18.78
C ALA A 315 -5.04 9.57 19.65
N GLY A 316 -4.13 10.52 19.39
CA GLY A 316 -2.94 10.74 20.22
C GLY A 316 -3.23 11.23 21.64
N GLU A 317 -4.39 11.82 21.90
CA GLU A 317 -4.81 12.23 23.26
C GLU A 317 -5.34 11.06 24.09
N LEU A 318 -5.81 9.98 23.46
CA LEU A 318 -6.35 8.78 24.10
C LEU A 318 -5.25 7.87 24.67
N THR A 319 -4.47 8.43 25.61
CA THR A 319 -3.42 7.69 26.31
C THR A 319 -4.01 6.59 27.22
N PRO A 320 -3.25 5.52 27.54
CA PRO A 320 -3.72 4.48 28.49
C PRO A 320 -4.15 5.07 29.84
N ALA A 321 -3.46 6.10 30.32
CA ALA A 321 -3.81 6.80 31.55
C ALA A 321 -5.18 7.50 31.46
N LEU A 322 -5.52 8.10 30.32
CA LEU A 322 -6.83 8.73 30.11
C LEU A 322 -7.94 7.68 29.98
N LEU A 323 -7.67 6.58 29.27
CA LEU A 323 -8.63 5.49 29.05
C LEU A 323 -9.00 4.76 30.35
N THR A 324 -8.07 4.65 31.29
CA THR A 324 -8.26 3.93 32.58
C THR A 324 -8.56 4.84 33.77
N SER A 325 -8.54 6.16 33.60
CA SER A 325 -8.81 7.08 34.71
C SER A 325 -10.28 7.02 35.13
N ASP A 326 -10.50 6.91 36.45
CA ASP A 326 -11.81 6.99 37.09
C ASP A 326 -12.18 8.42 37.51
N LYS A 327 -11.32 9.41 37.25
CA LYS A 327 -11.60 10.81 37.60
C LYS A 327 -12.67 11.35 36.67
N GLU A 328 -13.74 11.93 37.23
CA GLU A 328 -14.88 12.45 36.46
C GLU A 328 -14.47 13.43 35.33
N LYS A 329 -13.47 14.29 35.58
CA LYS A 329 -12.93 15.20 34.55
C LYS A 329 -12.29 14.47 33.35
N ASP A 330 -11.64 13.34 33.62
CA ASP A 330 -10.94 12.55 32.61
C ASP A 330 -11.94 11.68 31.83
N ILE A 331 -13.00 11.20 32.50
CA ILE A 331 -14.16 10.54 31.89
C ILE A 331 -14.86 11.51 30.91
N LYS A 332 -15.21 12.72 31.37
CA LYS A 332 -15.82 13.75 30.50
C LYS A 332 -14.92 14.10 29.32
N ARG A 333 -13.60 14.18 29.54
CA ARG A 333 -12.64 14.46 28.48
C ARG A 333 -12.55 13.33 27.45
N ARG A 334 -12.40 12.06 27.87
CA ARG A 334 -12.31 10.94 26.92
C ARG A 334 -13.61 10.78 26.12
N GLU A 335 -14.75 11.00 26.76
CA GLU A 335 -16.06 10.97 26.12
C GLU A 335 -16.23 12.07 25.08
N ALA A 336 -15.74 13.28 25.35
CA ALA A 336 -15.73 14.36 24.35
C ALA A 336 -14.84 14.00 23.14
N ILE A 337 -13.66 13.41 23.40
CA ILE A 337 -12.78 12.93 22.32
C ILE A 337 -13.44 11.84 21.49
N PHE A 338 -14.19 10.91 22.10
CA PHE A 338 -14.94 9.89 21.35
C PHE A 338 -15.95 10.51 20.38
N ASP A 339 -16.67 11.54 20.81
CA ASP A 339 -17.62 12.25 19.93
C ASP A 339 -16.91 12.99 18.81
N ASP A 340 -15.80 13.66 19.10
CA ASP A 340 -15.01 14.35 18.08
C ASP A 340 -14.46 13.36 17.05
N VAL A 341 -13.93 12.22 17.50
CA VAL A 341 -13.45 11.16 16.60
C VAL A 341 -14.58 10.60 15.73
N SER A 342 -15.77 10.34 16.30
CA SER A 342 -16.93 9.86 15.53
C SER A 342 -17.32 10.87 14.45
N ARG A 343 -17.50 12.15 14.83
CA ARG A 343 -17.85 13.21 13.87
C ARG A 343 -16.80 13.37 12.76
N THR A 344 -15.52 13.35 13.11
CA THR A 344 -14.45 13.47 12.11
C THR A 344 -14.43 12.27 11.17
N ALA A 345 -14.59 11.05 11.69
CA ALA A 345 -14.59 9.83 10.88
C ALA A 345 -15.83 9.75 9.96
N GLU A 346 -17.01 10.10 10.47
CA GLU A 346 -18.25 10.19 9.69
C GLU A 346 -18.14 11.21 8.55
N ALA A 347 -17.52 12.36 8.82
CA ALA A 347 -17.27 13.36 7.79
C ALA A 347 -16.29 12.89 6.70
N MET A 348 -15.46 11.88 6.98
CA MET A 348 -14.62 11.20 5.98
C MET A 348 -15.35 10.04 5.27
N GLY A 349 -16.61 9.78 5.61
CA GLY A 349 -17.44 8.74 5.02
C GLY A 349 -17.38 7.38 5.73
N LEU A 350 -16.89 7.32 6.98
CA LEU A 350 -17.03 6.12 7.82
C LEU A 350 -18.47 6.04 8.35
N GLU A 351 -19.15 4.91 8.12
CA GLU A 351 -20.46 4.66 8.70
C GLU A 351 -20.33 3.56 9.75
N LEU A 352 -20.77 3.85 10.98
CA LEU A 352 -20.86 2.86 12.04
C LEU A 352 -22.20 2.09 11.95
N ALA A 353 -22.20 0.83 12.40
CA ALA A 353 -23.41 0.03 12.48
C ALA A 353 -24.41 0.63 13.48
N GLU A 354 -25.70 0.36 13.26
CA GLU A 354 -26.75 0.78 14.18
C GLU A 354 -26.46 0.28 15.61
N ASN A 355 -26.60 1.18 16.59
CA ASN A 355 -26.31 0.92 18.01
C ASN A 355 -24.84 0.62 18.34
N SER A 356 -23.90 0.99 17.46
CA SER A 356 -22.47 0.91 17.81
C SER A 356 -22.16 1.73 19.07
N PRO A 357 -21.32 1.21 19.99
CA PRO A 357 -20.87 1.95 21.16
C PRO A 357 -20.21 3.27 20.78
N ARG A 358 -20.35 4.29 21.63
CA ARG A 358 -19.83 5.65 21.43
C ARG A 358 -18.33 5.68 21.13
N GLU A 359 -17.59 4.77 21.75
CA GLU A 359 -16.15 4.63 21.61
C GLU A 359 -15.69 3.84 20.38
N ALA A 360 -16.61 3.31 19.55
CA ALA A 360 -16.28 2.43 18.44
C ALA A 360 -15.33 3.10 17.43
N ALA A 361 -15.63 4.33 16.99
CA ALA A 361 -14.76 5.06 16.06
C ALA A 361 -13.37 5.34 16.67
N ALA A 362 -13.31 5.64 17.98
CA ALA A 362 -12.06 5.81 18.69
C ALA A 362 -11.25 4.52 18.80
N ALA A 363 -11.91 3.39 19.01
CA ALA A 363 -11.28 2.08 19.00
C ALA A 363 -10.72 1.73 17.60
N VAL A 364 -11.44 2.03 16.53
CA VAL A 364 -10.95 1.89 15.14
C VAL A 364 -9.72 2.79 14.90
N ALA A 365 -9.77 4.05 15.33
CA ALA A 365 -8.65 4.98 15.17
C ALA A 365 -7.40 4.50 15.92
N LEU A 366 -7.55 4.01 17.17
CA LEU A 366 -6.44 3.43 17.94
C LEU A 366 -5.96 2.08 17.38
N LEU A 367 -6.86 1.28 16.81
CA LEU A 367 -6.51 0.06 16.09
C LEU A 367 -5.66 0.38 14.85
N LEU A 368 -5.94 1.45 14.12
CA LEU A 368 -5.17 1.80 12.93
C LEU A 368 -3.87 2.55 13.28
N PHE A 369 -3.91 3.51 14.21
CA PHE A 369 -2.81 4.46 14.42
C PHE A 369 -2.08 4.33 15.76
N GLY A 370 -2.67 3.63 16.72
CA GLY A 370 -2.05 3.34 18.02
C GLY A 370 -0.98 2.23 17.93
N PRO A 371 -0.14 2.10 18.98
CA PRO A 371 0.93 1.11 18.98
C PRO A 371 0.40 -0.34 19.02
N PRO A 372 1.21 -1.34 18.59
CA PRO A 372 0.82 -2.74 18.70
C PRO A 372 0.53 -3.15 20.15
N GLY A 373 -0.67 -3.69 20.39
CA GLY A 373 -1.10 -4.11 21.74
C GLY A 373 -1.65 -2.96 22.59
N ALA A 374 -1.93 -1.79 22.00
CA ALA A 374 -2.59 -0.70 22.72
C ALA A 374 -3.94 -1.15 23.30
N GLN A 375 -4.25 -0.66 24.49
CA GLN A 375 -5.59 -0.80 25.06
C GLN A 375 -6.58 -0.02 24.21
N LEU A 376 -7.65 -0.68 23.79
CA LEU A 376 -8.75 -0.05 23.08
C LEU A 376 -9.88 0.27 24.08
N PRO A 377 -10.61 1.39 23.89
CA PRO A 377 -11.79 1.68 24.70
C PRO A 377 -12.88 0.63 24.46
N GLY A 378 -13.86 0.51 25.36
CA GLY A 378 -15.02 -0.39 25.18
C GLY A 378 -14.72 -1.88 25.26
N GLY A 379 -13.51 -2.28 25.67
CA GLY A 379 -13.12 -3.70 25.77
C GLY A 379 -12.80 -4.36 24.43
N TYR A 380 -12.69 -3.58 23.35
CA TYR A 380 -12.35 -4.11 22.03
C TYR A 380 -10.97 -4.77 21.99
N SER A 381 -10.84 -5.77 21.13
CA SER A 381 -9.61 -6.50 20.88
C SER A 381 -8.79 -5.86 19.76
N GLN A 382 -7.46 -5.96 19.87
CA GLN A 382 -6.53 -5.63 18.78
C GLN A 382 -6.50 -6.70 17.67
N ASN A 383 -7.18 -7.84 17.87
CA ASN A 383 -7.32 -8.84 16.82
C ASN A 383 -8.34 -8.35 15.79
N GLU A 384 -7.86 -7.88 14.64
CA GLU A 384 -8.67 -7.33 13.54
C GLU A 384 -9.79 -8.28 13.08
N LEU A 385 -9.54 -9.60 13.12
CA LEU A 385 -10.49 -10.65 12.75
C LEU A 385 -11.30 -11.21 13.94
N GLY A 386 -11.00 -10.76 15.16
CA GLY A 386 -11.62 -11.25 16.38
C GLY A 386 -13.11 -10.92 16.48
N ALA A 387 -13.83 -11.68 17.31
CA ALA A 387 -15.24 -11.42 17.59
C ALA A 387 -15.47 -10.02 18.19
N ASP A 388 -14.52 -9.57 19.00
CA ASP A 388 -14.53 -8.27 19.68
C ASP A 388 -13.68 -7.22 18.94
N SER A 389 -13.50 -7.37 17.61
CA SER A 389 -12.80 -6.39 16.79
C SER A 389 -13.66 -5.12 16.62
N PRO A 390 -13.09 -3.91 16.78
CA PRO A 390 -13.85 -2.69 16.54
C PRO A 390 -14.19 -2.51 15.04
N LEU A 391 -13.54 -3.25 14.14
CA LEU A 391 -13.88 -3.25 12.71
C LEU A 391 -15.28 -3.80 12.45
N ARG A 392 -15.84 -4.62 13.34
CA ARG A 392 -17.22 -5.12 13.22
C ARG A 392 -18.28 -4.06 13.51
N ALA A 393 -17.90 -2.97 14.18
CA ALA A 393 -18.78 -1.81 14.38
C ALA A 393 -18.85 -0.92 13.12
N ILE A 394 -18.11 -1.22 12.06
CA ILE A 394 -18.12 -0.45 10.81
C ILE A 394 -19.16 -1.08 9.87
N ALA A 395 -20.19 -0.31 9.52
CA ALA A 395 -21.16 -0.67 8.49
C ALA A 395 -20.61 -0.41 7.08
N SER A 396 -19.91 0.71 6.90
CA SER A 396 -19.31 1.10 5.63
C SER A 396 -17.99 1.82 5.87
N PHE A 397 -16.96 1.46 5.10
CA PHE A 397 -15.66 2.11 5.15
C PHE A 397 -15.38 2.85 3.83
N PRO A 398 -14.91 4.10 3.88
CA PRO A 398 -14.66 4.88 2.67
C PRO A 398 -13.56 4.25 1.83
N GLN A 399 -13.91 3.84 0.60
CA GLN A 399 -13.02 3.11 -0.30
C GLN A 399 -11.69 3.83 -0.56
N HIS A 400 -11.72 5.16 -0.64
CA HIS A 400 -10.51 5.96 -0.88
C HIS A 400 -9.51 5.96 0.29
N LEU A 401 -9.90 5.49 1.47
CA LEU A 401 -9.02 5.33 2.65
C LEU A 401 -8.55 3.89 2.86
N VAL A 402 -9.01 2.92 2.06
CA VAL A 402 -8.62 1.50 2.24
C VAL A 402 -7.11 1.33 2.14
N LEU A 403 -6.45 2.03 1.21
CA LEU A 403 -4.99 2.00 1.08
C LEU A 403 -4.27 2.54 2.33
N LEU A 404 -4.86 3.53 3.01
CA LEU A 404 -4.33 4.04 4.28
C LEU A 404 -4.41 2.96 5.36
N GLY A 405 -5.57 2.29 5.50
CA GLY A 405 -5.73 1.18 6.43
C GLY A 405 -4.75 0.04 6.18
N ARG A 406 -4.54 -0.35 4.91
CA ARG A 406 -3.54 -1.36 4.53
C ARG A 406 -2.13 -0.95 4.95
N ALA A 407 -1.73 0.29 4.66
CA ALA A 407 -0.42 0.78 5.01
C ALA A 407 -0.19 0.80 6.53
N THR A 408 -1.18 1.26 7.31
CA THR A 408 -1.06 1.33 8.77
C THR A 408 -0.99 -0.05 9.41
N ILE A 409 -1.87 -0.98 9.01
CA ILE A 409 -1.86 -2.38 9.48
C ILE A 409 -0.53 -3.03 9.16
N MET A 410 -0.01 -2.84 7.94
CA MET A 410 1.26 -3.45 7.55
C MET A 410 2.45 -2.88 8.33
N ILE A 411 2.54 -1.57 8.51
CA ILE A 411 3.60 -0.94 9.33
C ILE A 411 3.52 -1.45 10.78
N LYS A 412 2.32 -1.54 11.35
CA LYS A 412 2.09 -2.12 12.68
C LYS A 412 2.46 -3.60 12.75
N GLY A 413 2.16 -4.37 11.71
CA GLY A 413 2.55 -5.78 11.60
C GLY A 413 4.06 -5.97 11.62
N ILE A 414 4.80 -5.12 10.90
CA ILE A 414 6.27 -5.09 10.94
C ILE A 414 6.75 -4.74 12.37
N ALA A 415 6.16 -3.73 13.00
CA ALA A 415 6.51 -3.33 14.37
C ALA A 415 6.26 -4.45 15.41
N LYS A 416 5.13 -5.15 15.30
CA LYS A 416 4.78 -6.30 16.12
C LYS A 416 5.79 -7.44 15.95
N LYS A 417 6.15 -7.80 14.72
CA LYS A 417 7.18 -8.83 14.43
C LYS A 417 8.55 -8.47 15.00
N LEU A 418 8.87 -7.18 15.10
CA LEU A 418 10.12 -6.68 15.68
C LEU A 418 10.07 -6.52 17.20
N GLY A 419 8.92 -6.73 17.84
CA GLY A 419 8.74 -6.50 19.28
C GLY A 419 8.94 -5.04 19.68
N VAL A 420 8.56 -4.10 18.81
CA VAL A 420 8.71 -2.66 19.02
C VAL A 420 7.35 -2.00 19.21
N GLN A 421 7.21 -1.23 20.29
CA GLN A 421 6.08 -0.32 20.47
C GLN A 421 6.23 0.85 19.49
N TRP A 422 5.27 0.99 18.58
CA TRP A 422 5.36 1.94 17.47
C TRP A 422 4.00 2.59 17.17
N SER A 423 3.77 3.79 17.70
CA SER A 423 2.54 4.55 17.52
C SER A 423 2.63 5.46 16.30
N LEU A 424 1.84 5.19 15.26
CA LEU A 424 1.77 6.05 14.08
C LEU A 424 1.16 7.42 14.42
N ALA A 425 0.21 7.47 15.35
CA ALA A 425 -0.33 8.72 15.87
C ALA A 425 0.79 9.62 16.43
N GLU A 426 1.74 9.06 17.18
CA GLU A 426 2.90 9.81 17.68
C GLU A 426 3.89 10.18 16.56
N GLN A 427 4.24 9.22 15.69
CA GLN A 427 5.20 9.46 14.60
C GLN A 427 4.71 10.53 13.63
N TRP A 428 3.41 10.61 13.38
CA TRP A 428 2.80 11.55 12.44
C TRP A 428 2.31 12.85 13.08
N ALA A 429 2.26 12.93 14.42
CA ALA A 429 1.71 14.08 15.14
C ALA A 429 2.31 15.42 14.71
N ARG A 430 3.64 15.50 14.52
CA ARG A 430 4.30 16.74 14.08
C ARG A 430 3.83 17.17 12.69
N MET A 431 3.75 16.23 11.76
CA MET A 431 3.34 16.49 10.37
C MET A 431 1.85 16.84 10.28
N ALA A 432 1.01 16.11 11.02
CA ALA A 432 -0.43 16.37 11.13
C ALA A 432 -0.72 17.78 11.67
N ARG A 433 -0.10 18.17 12.80
CA ARG A 433 -0.25 19.52 13.37
C ARG A 433 0.14 20.62 12.38
N HIS A 434 1.24 20.42 11.67
CA HIS A 434 1.71 21.41 10.72
C HIS A 434 0.81 21.51 9.47
N ALA A 435 0.22 20.39 9.02
CA ALA A 435 -0.78 20.42 7.94
C ALA A 435 -2.02 21.24 8.35
N VAL A 436 -2.50 21.05 9.58
CA VAL A 436 -3.62 21.83 10.12
C VAL A 436 -3.26 23.32 10.24
N SER A 437 -2.08 23.66 10.76
CA SER A 437 -1.66 25.07 10.88
C SER A 437 -1.52 25.75 9.52
N CYS A 438 -0.94 25.07 8.52
CA CYS A 438 -0.86 25.60 7.16
C CYS A 438 -2.24 25.93 6.58
N SER A 439 -3.23 25.05 6.78
CA SER A 439 -4.60 25.31 6.35
C SER A 439 -5.20 26.54 7.02
N THR A 440 -4.96 26.76 8.32
CA THR A 440 -5.45 27.98 9.00
C THR A 440 -4.83 29.26 8.47
N SER A 441 -3.63 29.18 7.88
CA SER A 441 -2.93 30.30 7.26
C SER A 441 -3.12 30.38 5.73
N ASN A 442 -4.03 29.60 5.13
CA ASN A 442 -4.20 29.47 3.67
C ASN A 442 -2.89 29.16 2.90
N THR A 443 -1.99 28.40 3.53
CA THR A 443 -0.73 27.95 2.92
C THR A 443 -0.75 26.43 2.74
N THR A 444 0.11 25.92 1.85
CA THR A 444 0.39 24.48 1.76
C THR A 444 1.62 24.13 2.59
N PRO A 445 1.72 22.90 3.11
CA PRO A 445 2.93 22.43 3.77
C PRO A 445 4.14 22.61 2.84
N CYS A 446 5.23 23.19 3.34
CA CYS A 446 6.38 23.55 2.50
C CYS A 446 7.07 22.34 1.84
N TRP A 447 6.96 21.15 2.42
CA TRP A 447 7.46 19.90 1.83
C TRP A 447 6.48 19.25 0.83
N SER A 448 5.29 19.85 0.60
CA SER A 448 4.32 19.37 -0.38
C SER A 448 4.64 19.82 -1.81
N LEU A 449 5.62 20.72 -1.99
CA LEU A 449 5.91 21.36 -3.27
C LEU A 449 6.72 20.42 -4.17
N SER A 450 6.25 20.22 -5.41
CA SER A 450 6.99 19.49 -6.44
C SER A 450 8.35 20.16 -6.71
N PRO A 451 9.40 19.39 -7.10
CA PRO A 451 10.75 19.90 -7.31
C PRO A 451 10.90 20.73 -8.59
N GLU A 452 9.82 21.22 -9.21
CA GLU A 452 9.85 21.89 -10.52
C GLU A 452 10.72 23.15 -10.58
N ARG A 453 11.29 23.60 -9.46
CA ARG A 453 12.36 24.62 -9.47
C ARG A 453 13.77 24.07 -9.76
N ASN A 454 13.98 22.75 -9.84
CA ASN A 454 15.28 22.10 -10.04
C ASN A 454 15.25 21.03 -11.15
N ILE A 455 14.48 21.25 -12.22
CA ILE A 455 14.64 20.45 -13.45
C ILE A 455 15.83 21.05 -14.22
N VAL A 456 16.95 20.32 -14.25
CA VAL A 456 17.98 20.50 -15.28
C VAL A 456 17.26 20.40 -16.63
N PRO A 457 17.41 21.37 -17.55
CA PRO A 457 16.61 21.41 -18.77
C PRO A 457 16.75 20.10 -19.55
N PRO A 458 15.68 19.64 -20.21
CA PRO A 458 15.78 18.49 -21.11
C PRO A 458 16.84 18.81 -22.17
N PHE A 459 17.56 17.77 -22.58
CA PHE A 459 18.51 17.74 -23.70
C PHE A 459 18.28 18.90 -24.67
N SER A 460 19.26 19.81 -24.76
CA SER A 460 19.36 20.70 -25.91
C SER A 460 19.56 19.80 -27.13
N ALA A 461 18.47 19.51 -27.84
CA ALA A 461 18.56 18.99 -29.19
C ALA A 461 19.38 20.00 -29.99
N SER A 462 20.59 19.61 -30.38
CA SER A 462 21.36 20.34 -31.38
C SER A 462 20.48 20.49 -32.63
N PRO A 463 20.26 21.72 -33.14
CA PRO A 463 19.58 21.89 -34.41
C PRO A 463 20.56 21.50 -35.52
N GLY A 464 20.41 20.31 -36.07
CA GLY A 464 21.20 19.87 -37.22
C GLY A 464 20.79 18.49 -37.69
N PHE A 465 20.54 18.39 -39.00
CA PHE A 465 20.12 17.20 -39.77
C PHE A 465 18.62 16.91 -39.82
N PHE A 466 17.86 17.87 -40.34
CA PHE A 466 17.01 17.58 -41.49
C PHE A 466 17.67 18.16 -42.74
N GLY A 467 18.02 17.28 -43.67
CA GLY A 467 18.51 17.56 -45.02
C GLY A 467 18.24 16.34 -45.87
#